data_AF-E6UFL9-F1
#
_entry.id   AF-E6UFL9-F1
#
_cell.length_a   1.000
_cell.length_b   1.000
_cell.length_c   1.000
_cell.angle_alpha   90.00
_cell.angle_beta   90.00
_cell.angle_gamma   90.00
#
_symmetry.space_group_name_H-M   'P 1'
#
loop_
_entity.id
_entity.type
_entity.pdbx_description
1 polymer ?
#
loop_
_entity_poly.entity_id
_entity_poly.type
_entity_poly.pdbx_seq_one_letter_code
_entity_poly.pdbx_strand_id
1 'polypeptide(L)'
;MRNTTTFKELIQALLDGATEGISATKTLRIVGDQLIHYNTPIAERFDGKVLVNNSRYSLTTGQLQKQIRSMVPEEQQVIVKRVPVNYNGLLRDFVESR
;
A
#
# COMPACT_ATOMS: atom_id res chain seq x y z
N MET A 1 21.54 -8.68 -13.83
CA MET A 1 20.10 -8.42 -13.99
C MET A 1 19.82 -7.00 -13.56
N ARG A 2 19.11 -6.19 -14.37
CA ARG A 2 18.68 -4.85 -13.94
C ARG A 2 17.49 -5.04 -13.00
N ASN A 3 17.71 -4.94 -11.68
CA ASN A 3 16.64 -4.95 -10.68
C ASN A 3 15.92 -3.59 -10.69
N THR A 4 15.15 -3.34 -11.75
CA THR A 4 14.23 -2.21 -11.81
C THR A 4 12.87 -2.72 -11.36
N THR A 5 12.59 -2.68 -10.06
CA THR A 5 11.28 -3.11 -9.53
C THR A 5 10.21 -2.10 -9.93
N THR A 6 9.32 -2.51 -10.82
CA THR A 6 8.12 -1.76 -11.20
C THR A 6 7.15 -1.66 -10.02
N PHE A 7 6.19 -0.74 -10.09
CA PHE A 7 5.16 -0.66 -9.05
C PHE A 7 4.35 -1.95 -8.91
N LYS A 8 4.05 -2.62 -10.03
CA LYS A 8 3.32 -3.89 -10.01
C LYS A 8 4.09 -4.98 -9.29
N GLU A 9 5.37 -5.13 -9.59
CA GLU A 9 6.24 -6.12 -8.94
C GLU A 9 6.39 -5.81 -7.46
N LEU A 10 6.47 -4.53 -7.08
CA LEU A 10 6.57 -4.16 -5.67
C LEU A 10 5.25 -4.40 -4.90
N ILE A 11 4.10 -4.15 -5.53
CA ILE A 11 2.80 -4.53 -4.96
C ILE A 11 2.74 -6.05 -4.81
N GLN A 12 3.12 -6.82 -5.83
CA GLN A 12 3.12 -8.27 -5.74
C GLN A 12 4.05 -8.78 -4.64
N ALA A 13 5.27 -8.24 -4.56
CA ALA A 13 6.22 -8.59 -3.51
C ALA A 13 5.65 -8.34 -2.11
N LEU A 14 4.93 -7.23 -1.89
CA LEU A 14 4.19 -7.02 -0.66
C LEU A 14 3.14 -8.11 -0.47
N LEU A 15 2.30 -8.42 -1.45
CA LEU A 15 1.28 -9.46 -1.28
C LEU A 15 1.89 -10.85 -0.99
N ASP A 16 3.09 -11.11 -1.49
CA ASP A 16 3.85 -12.34 -1.25
C ASP A 16 4.61 -12.35 0.09
N GLY A 17 4.53 -11.26 0.88
CA GLY A 17 5.10 -11.19 2.23
C GLY A 17 6.45 -10.49 2.34
N ALA A 18 6.95 -9.84 1.29
CA ALA A 18 8.18 -9.04 1.39
C ALA A 18 8.03 -7.93 2.43
N THR A 19 9.08 -7.67 3.20
CA THR A 19 9.12 -6.64 4.26
C THR A 19 9.95 -5.42 3.91
N GLU A 20 10.65 -5.48 2.78
CA GLU A 20 11.47 -4.39 2.26
C GLU A 20 11.47 -4.40 0.73
N GLY A 21 11.69 -3.24 0.14
CA GLY A 21 11.77 -3.07 -1.30
C GLY A 21 11.52 -1.63 -1.71
N ILE A 22 12.03 -1.25 -2.87
CA ILE A 22 11.90 0.11 -3.38
C ILE A 22 11.71 0.10 -4.89
N SER A 23 10.82 0.94 -5.38
CA SER A 23 10.63 1.12 -6.82
C SER A 23 11.83 1.81 -7.44
N ALA A 24 12.00 1.65 -8.75
CA ALA A 24 13.04 2.36 -9.49
C ALA A 24 12.96 3.89 -9.36
N THR A 25 11.75 4.43 -9.23
CA THR A 25 11.50 5.87 -9.02
C THR A 25 11.77 6.33 -7.59
N LYS A 26 12.01 5.40 -6.65
CA LYS A 26 12.15 5.65 -5.21
C LYS A 26 10.92 6.29 -4.54
N THR A 27 9.79 6.34 -5.25
CA THR A 27 8.54 6.92 -4.75
C THR A 27 7.64 5.90 -4.06
N LEU A 28 7.78 4.61 -4.38
CA LEU A 28 7.02 3.54 -3.74
C LEU A 28 8.01 2.61 -3.02
N ARG A 29 7.73 2.29 -1.76
CA ARG A 29 8.58 1.42 -0.96
C ARG A 29 7.77 0.52 -0.05
N ILE A 30 8.32 -0.65 0.25
CA ILE A 30 7.83 -1.54 1.30
C ILE A 30 8.64 -1.27 2.55
N VAL A 31 7.95 -1.10 3.68
CA VAL A 31 8.56 -1.00 5.01
C VAL A 31 7.73 -1.84 5.96
N GLY A 32 8.28 -2.98 6.38
CA GLY A 32 7.55 -3.98 7.16
C GLY A 32 6.31 -4.46 6.39
N ASP A 33 5.14 -4.31 7.01
CA ASP A 33 3.86 -4.69 6.40
C ASP A 33 3.22 -3.61 5.53
N GLN A 34 3.87 -2.45 5.38
CA GLN A 34 3.29 -1.30 4.68
C GLN A 34 3.87 -1.10 3.28
N LEU A 35 3.01 -0.71 2.36
CA LEU A 35 3.38 -0.12 1.08
C LEU A 35 3.16 1.38 1.13
N ILE A 36 4.25 2.15 1.03
CA ILE A 36 4.27 3.59 1.24
C ILE A 36 4.54 4.28 -0.09
N HIS A 37 3.63 5.16 -0.50
CA HIS A 37 3.85 6.05 -1.65
C HIS A 37 4.21 7.45 -1.16
N TYR A 38 5.39 7.91 -1.53
CA TYR A 38 6.09 9.07 -0.97
C TYR A 38 6.25 8.95 0.55
N ASN A 39 5.30 9.49 1.30
CA ASN A 39 5.32 9.55 2.76
C ASN A 39 4.07 8.94 3.39
N THR A 40 3.15 8.39 2.60
CA THR A 40 1.85 7.92 3.11
C THR A 40 1.62 6.45 2.76
N PRO A 41 1.29 5.61 3.75
CA PRO A 41 0.87 4.23 3.51
C PRO A 41 -0.37 4.20 2.60
N ILE A 42 -0.27 3.42 1.53
CA ILE A 42 -1.38 3.16 0.61
C ILE A 42 -1.94 1.74 0.76
N ALA A 43 -1.16 0.82 1.32
CA ALA A 43 -1.62 -0.48 1.78
C ALA A 43 -0.84 -0.96 3.02
N GLU A 44 -1.45 -1.83 3.81
CA GLU A 44 -0.83 -2.49 4.96
C GLU A 44 -1.38 -3.91 5.12
N ARG A 45 -0.51 -4.90 5.33
CA ARG A 45 -0.95 -6.25 5.73
C ARG A 45 -1.27 -6.24 7.22
N PHE A 46 -2.43 -6.78 7.58
CA PHE A 46 -2.85 -6.89 8.97
C PHE A 46 -3.85 -8.03 9.13
N ASP A 47 -3.57 -8.94 10.05
CA ASP A 47 -4.46 -10.06 10.43
C ASP A 47 -4.99 -10.87 9.22
N GLY A 48 -4.09 -11.28 8.33
CA GLY A 48 -4.43 -12.03 7.11
C GLY A 48 -5.20 -11.25 6.04
N LYS A 49 -5.40 -9.94 6.24
CA LYS A 49 -6.07 -9.03 5.30
C LYS A 49 -5.12 -7.96 4.78
N VAL A 50 -5.55 -7.27 3.73
CA VAL A 50 -4.88 -6.10 3.19
C VAL A 50 -5.74 -4.87 3.43
N LEU A 51 -5.26 -4.00 4.30
CA LEU A 51 -5.79 -2.66 4.48
C LEU A 51 -5.43 -1.84 3.24
N VAL A 52 -6.43 -1.30 2.56
CA VAL A 52 -6.21 -0.43 1.40
C VAL A 52 -6.71 0.97 1.72
N ASN A 53 -5.78 1.92 1.73
CA ASN A 53 -6.11 3.33 1.90
C ASN A 53 -6.75 3.85 0.62
N ASN A 54 -8.00 4.31 0.69
CA ASN A 54 -8.76 4.85 -0.43
C ASN A 54 -8.80 6.39 -0.43
N SER A 55 -8.05 7.06 0.45
CA SER A 55 -7.85 8.51 0.39
C SER A 55 -6.97 8.88 -0.81
N ARG A 56 -7.49 9.73 -1.70
CA ARG A 56 -6.77 10.12 -2.92
C ARG A 56 -5.90 11.35 -2.68
N TYR A 57 -4.59 11.20 -2.88
CA TYR A 57 -3.61 12.30 -2.76
C TYR A 57 -3.12 12.84 -4.11
N SER A 58 -3.12 11.99 -5.14
CA SER A 58 -2.74 12.34 -6.51
C SER A 58 -3.38 11.38 -7.50
N LEU A 59 -3.27 11.66 -8.80
CA LEU A 59 -3.69 10.73 -9.85
C LEU A 59 -2.93 9.40 -9.78
N THR A 60 -1.61 9.46 -9.62
CA THR A 60 -0.74 8.27 -9.54
C THR A 60 -1.05 7.44 -8.31
N THR A 61 -1.24 8.06 -7.14
CA THR A 61 -1.64 7.32 -5.93
C THR A 61 -2.99 6.63 -6.14
N GLY A 62 -3.95 7.31 -6.76
CA GLY A 62 -5.26 6.72 -7.08
C GLY A 62 -5.17 5.52 -8.02
N GLN A 63 -4.25 5.54 -9.00
CA GLN A 63 -4.00 4.40 -9.88
C GLN A 63 -3.38 3.21 -9.12
N LEU A 64 -2.40 3.47 -8.25
CA LEU A 64 -1.80 2.43 -7.41
C LEU A 64 -2.83 1.79 -6.47
N GLN A 65 -3.67 2.60 -5.83
CA GLN A 65 -4.75 2.11 -4.96
C GLN A 65 -5.73 1.23 -5.73
N LYS A 66 -6.14 1.64 -6.94
CA LYS A 66 -6.96 0.79 -7.82
C LYS A 66 -6.26 -0.52 -8.19
N GLN A 67 -4.97 -0.46 -8.49
CA GLN A 67 -4.19 -1.63 -8.84
C GLN A 67 -4.12 -2.63 -7.67
N ILE A 68 -3.85 -2.16 -6.45
CA ILE A 68 -3.86 -3.00 -5.25
C ILE A 68 -5.22 -3.68 -5.09
N ARG A 69 -6.32 -2.92 -5.20
CA ARG A 69 -7.69 -3.48 -5.12
C ARG A 69 -8.03 -4.48 -6.21
N SER A 70 -7.37 -4.42 -7.38
CA SER A 70 -7.56 -5.42 -8.44
C SER A 70 -6.73 -6.69 -8.23
N MET A 71 -5.68 -6.62 -7.42
CA MET A 71 -4.76 -7.73 -7.14
C MET A 71 -5.12 -8.49 -5.86
N VAL A 72 -5.85 -7.87 -4.94
CA VAL A 72 -6.32 -8.49 -3.69
C VAL A 72 -7.77 -8.95 -3.86
N PRO A 73 -8.15 -10.18 -3.46
CA PRO A 73 -9.56 -10.60 -3.42
C PRO A 73 -10.42 -9.68 -2.54
N GLU A 74 -11.66 -9.38 -2.94
CA GLU A 74 -12.50 -8.38 -2.25
C GLU A 74 -12.76 -8.75 -0.77
N GLU A 75 -12.90 -10.03 -0.47
CA GLU A 75 -13.08 -10.58 0.88
C GLU A 75 -11.83 -10.43 1.78
N GLN A 76 -10.66 -10.20 1.19
CA GLN A 76 -9.40 -9.95 1.89
C GLN A 76 -9.08 -8.45 2.00
N GLN A 77 -9.88 -7.58 1.37
CA GLN A 77 -9.70 -6.13 1.39
C GLN A 77 -10.40 -5.50 2.60
N VAL A 78 -9.71 -4.61 3.29
CA VAL A 78 -10.32 -3.70 4.27
C VAL A 78 -10.09 -2.26 3.82
N ILE A 79 -11.16 -1.57 3.46
CA ILE A 79 -11.06 -0.21 2.91
C ILE A 79 -10.95 0.82 4.04
N VAL A 80 -9.77 1.43 4.11
CA VAL A 80 -9.46 2.53 5.03
C VAL A 80 -9.71 3.86 4.33
N LYS A 81 -10.30 4.83 5.05
CA LYS A 81 -10.65 6.16 4.52
C LYS A 81 -10.19 7.24 5.50
N ARG A 82 -10.11 8.49 5.02
CA ARG A 82 -9.77 9.69 5.84
C ARG A 82 -8.35 9.70 6.42
N VAL A 83 -7.44 8.92 5.84
CA VAL A 83 -6.00 8.99 6.16
C VAL A 83 -5.42 10.33 5.67
N PRO A 84 -4.82 11.16 6.53
CA PRO A 84 -4.22 12.44 6.12
C PRO A 84 -3.05 12.25 5.16
N VAL A 85 -2.79 13.26 4.32
CA VAL A 85 -1.56 13.30 3.52
C VAL A 85 -0.33 13.41 4.44
N ASN A 86 0.77 12.78 4.05
CA ASN A 86 2.02 12.68 4.85
C ASN A 86 1.86 11.95 6.20
N TYR A 87 0.73 11.28 6.44
CA TYR A 87 0.60 10.38 7.59
C TYR A 87 1.61 9.24 7.50
N ASN A 88 2.37 9.00 8.57
CA ASN A 88 3.48 8.05 8.64
C ASN A 88 3.28 6.92 9.68
N GLY A 89 2.07 6.79 10.22
CA GLY A 89 1.72 5.73 11.16
C GLY A 89 1.10 4.50 10.48
N LEU A 90 0.31 3.73 11.23
CA LEU A 90 -0.28 2.48 10.78
C LEU A 90 -1.70 2.70 10.24
N LEU A 91 -2.04 2.10 9.10
CA LEU A 91 -3.41 2.13 8.57
C LEU A 91 -4.40 1.46 9.51
N ARG A 92 -3.95 0.51 10.34
CA ARG A 92 -4.80 -0.17 11.34
C ARG A 92 -5.41 0.80 12.36
N ASP A 93 -4.75 1.94 12.62
CA ASP A 93 -5.25 2.99 13.52
C ASP A 93 -6.60 3.57 13.06
N PHE A 94 -6.92 3.43 11.77
CA PHE A 94 -8.18 3.87 11.15
C PHE A 94 -9.24 2.77 11.04
N VAL A 95 -8.91 1.54 11.45
CA VAL A 95 -9.84 0.40 11.46
C VAL A 95 -10.55 0.32 12.82
N GLU A 96 -9.81 0.51 13.90
CA GLU A 96 -10.30 0.40 15.29
C GLU A 96 -11.21 1.57 15.71
N SER A 97 -11.22 2.65 14.94
CA SER A 97 -12.03 3.85 15.19
C SER A 97 -13.48 3.76 14.64
N ARG A 98 -14.04 2.55 14.54
CA ARG A 98 -15.42 2.31 14.07
C ARG A 98 -16.27 1.55 15.07
#